data_AF-A0A2N3HUX0-F1
#
_entry.id   AF-A0A2N3HUX0-F1
#
_cell.length_a   1.000
_cell.length_b   1.000
_cell.length_c   1.000
_cell.angle_alpha   90.00
_cell.angle_beta   90.00
_cell.angle_gamma   90.00
#
_symmetry.space_group_name_H-M   'P 1'
#
loop_
_entity.id
_entity.type
_entity.pdbx_description
1 polymer ?
#
loop_
_entity_poly.entity_id
_entity_poly.type
_entity_poly.pdbx_seq_one_letter_code
_entity_poly.pdbx_strand_id
1 'polypeptide(L)'
;MHKKIMEFLPGYNCGRCGFGSCTDFAMAMETSSLSSDLCPFLIQERFKAGKKEIESLVASGLPICHEKIQGVIDAYEADIILEPLQGEISCREVLMPMALVHLQIGEVIEYRPLGCPIVHYGKVIKLDHLLVTVHLIGPCRRKQNEIKFTSVGCCMVIAFEGQFQGKSIKVGETVRFLPKHCMMQKVHSGVIVNLQDNNVLIEGIDLKVWQPPVVCCSI
;
A
#
# COMPACT_ATOMS: atom_id res chain seq x y z
N MET A 1 1.88 -14.67 15.83
CA MET A 1 1.04 -14.86 17.02
C MET A 1 -0.45 -14.70 16.67
N HIS A 2 -0.75 -13.95 15.61
CA HIS A 2 -2.05 -13.66 15.03
C HIS A 2 -2.92 -14.90 14.80
N LYS A 3 -2.39 -15.94 14.14
CA LYS A 3 -3.12 -17.19 13.89
C LYS A 3 -3.63 -17.86 15.17
N LYS A 4 -2.86 -17.78 16.26
CA LYS A 4 -3.24 -18.33 17.57
C LYS A 4 -4.27 -17.45 18.28
N ILE A 5 -4.14 -16.12 18.22
CA ILE A 5 -5.16 -15.20 18.76
C ILE A 5 -6.50 -15.41 18.05
N MET A 6 -6.47 -15.62 16.74
CA MET A 6 -7.67 -15.89 15.93
C MET A 6 -8.44 -17.15 16.36
N GLU A 7 -7.75 -18.19 16.87
CA GLU A 7 -8.39 -19.41 17.38
C GLU A 7 -9.26 -19.15 18.62
N PHE A 8 -8.92 -18.11 19.39
CA PHE A 8 -9.62 -17.75 20.63
C PHE A 8 -10.61 -16.59 20.46
N LEU A 9 -10.61 -15.94 19.30
CA LEU A 9 -11.57 -14.88 19.02
C LEU A 9 -12.94 -15.44 18.62
N PRO A 10 -14.05 -14.75 18.94
CA PRO A 10 -15.40 -15.22 18.64
C PRO A 10 -15.72 -15.39 17.14
N GLY A 11 -14.92 -14.80 16.24
CA GLY A 11 -15.10 -14.92 14.80
C GLY A 11 -16.30 -14.18 14.20
N TYR A 12 -17.08 -13.45 15.00
CA TYR A 12 -18.33 -12.80 14.56
C TYR A 12 -18.13 -11.58 13.64
N ASN A 13 -16.93 -11.01 13.56
CA ASN A 13 -16.62 -9.83 12.73
C ASN A 13 -17.63 -8.66 12.89
N CYS A 14 -18.12 -8.46 14.12
CA CYS A 14 -19.30 -7.63 14.38
C CYS A 14 -19.06 -6.11 14.41
N GLY A 15 -17.81 -5.64 14.31
CA GLY A 15 -17.48 -4.20 14.37
C GLY A 15 -17.51 -3.54 15.75
N ARG A 16 -18.08 -4.17 16.78
CA ARG A 16 -18.36 -3.51 18.07
C ARG A 16 -17.13 -3.11 18.89
N CYS A 17 -15.98 -3.73 18.63
CA CYS A 17 -14.69 -3.34 19.23
C CYS A 17 -14.00 -2.18 18.51
N GLY A 18 -14.63 -1.60 17.47
CA GLY A 18 -14.04 -0.55 16.64
C GLY A 18 -13.23 -1.08 15.44
N PHE A 19 -13.09 -2.40 15.31
CA PHE A 19 -12.37 -3.05 14.21
C PHE A 19 -13.33 -3.78 13.27
N GLY A 20 -13.10 -3.65 11.95
CA GLY A 20 -14.02 -4.20 10.93
C GLY A 20 -14.03 -5.72 10.84
N SER A 21 -13.03 -6.40 11.39
CA SER A 21 -13.00 -7.86 11.51
C SER A 21 -12.28 -8.31 12.79
N CYS A 22 -12.52 -9.56 13.21
CA CYS A 22 -11.76 -10.21 14.27
C CYS A 22 -10.28 -10.34 13.88
N THR A 23 -9.97 -10.47 12.60
CA THR A 23 -8.60 -10.45 12.06
C THR A 23 -7.92 -9.12 12.33
N ASP A 24 -8.58 -8.01 12.03
CA ASP A 24 -8.07 -6.66 12.27
C ASP A 24 -7.87 -6.42 13.78
N PHE A 25 -8.82 -6.88 14.60
CA PHE A 25 -8.72 -6.79 16.06
C PHE A 25 -7.53 -7.61 16.59
N ALA A 26 -7.35 -8.85 16.09
CA ALA A 26 -6.21 -9.69 16.46
C ALA A 26 -4.87 -9.02 16.12
N MET A 27 -4.74 -8.46 14.91
CA MET A 27 -3.54 -7.74 14.47
C MET A 27 -3.28 -6.50 15.32
N ALA A 28 -4.33 -5.77 15.69
CA ALA A 28 -4.21 -4.60 16.55
C ALA A 28 -3.73 -4.97 17.97
N MET A 29 -4.23 -6.09 18.53
CA MET A 29 -3.77 -6.63 19.81
C MET A 29 -2.31 -7.09 19.79
N GLU A 30 -1.72 -7.38 18.62
CA GLU A 30 -0.28 -7.68 18.50
C GLU A 30 0.60 -6.43 18.46
N THR A 31 0.07 -5.32 17.93
CA THR A 31 0.86 -4.13 17.56
C THR A 31 0.72 -2.99 18.56
N SER A 32 -0.37 -2.96 19.30
CA SER A 32 -0.64 -1.99 20.35
C SER A 32 -1.11 -2.74 21.59
N SER A 33 -0.74 -2.28 22.79
CA SER A 33 -1.19 -2.85 24.07
C SER A 33 -2.69 -2.58 24.30
N LEU A 34 -3.53 -3.05 23.40
CA LEU A 34 -4.98 -2.92 23.43
C LEU A 34 -5.58 -3.93 24.40
N SER A 35 -6.52 -3.47 25.22
CA SER A 35 -7.25 -4.36 26.10
C SER A 35 -8.17 -5.30 25.32
N SER A 36 -8.12 -6.58 25.69
CA SER A 36 -9.06 -7.62 25.26
C SER A 36 -10.52 -7.27 25.59
N ASP A 37 -10.76 -6.36 26.54
CA ASP A 37 -12.08 -5.89 26.95
C ASP A 37 -12.81 -5.05 25.90
N LEU A 38 -12.11 -4.57 24.86
CA LEU A 38 -12.74 -3.86 23.75
C LEU A 38 -13.73 -4.75 22.98
N CYS A 39 -13.56 -6.08 23.04
CA CYS A 39 -14.53 -7.01 22.48
C CYS A 39 -15.62 -7.35 23.50
N PRO A 40 -16.89 -6.94 23.30
CA PRO A 40 -17.97 -7.20 24.25
C PRO A 40 -18.29 -8.69 24.41
N PHE A 41 -17.86 -9.52 23.47
CA PHE A 41 -18.02 -10.97 23.55
C PHE A 41 -16.98 -11.60 24.48
N LEU A 42 -15.73 -11.11 24.51
CA LEU A 42 -14.67 -11.67 25.36
C LEU A 42 -14.92 -11.44 26.86
N ILE A 43 -15.82 -10.51 27.22
CA ILE A 43 -16.26 -10.28 28.60
C ILE A 43 -17.24 -11.38 29.08
N GLN A 44 -17.90 -12.07 28.15
CA GLN A 44 -18.89 -13.10 28.48
C GLN A 44 -18.21 -14.35 29.05
N GLU A 45 -18.87 -15.01 30.01
CA GLU A 45 -18.36 -16.23 30.67
C GLU A 45 -17.86 -17.30 29.69
N ARG A 46 -18.62 -17.54 28.61
CA ARG A 46 -18.27 -18.55 27.59
C ARG A 46 -16.95 -18.29 26.85
N PHE A 47 -16.43 -17.05 26.88
CA PHE A 47 -15.19 -16.67 26.21
C PHE A 47 -14.06 -16.29 27.19
N LYS A 48 -14.28 -16.38 28.52
CA LYS A 48 -13.26 -16.05 29.53
C LYS A 48 -11.99 -16.90 29.42
N ALA A 49 -12.12 -18.18 29.06
CA ALA A 49 -10.96 -19.06 28.87
C ALA A 49 -10.11 -18.59 27.68
N GLY A 50 -10.73 -18.34 26.52
CA GLY A 50 -10.03 -17.82 25.35
C GLY A 50 -9.43 -16.42 25.58
N LYS A 51 -10.13 -15.57 26.33
CA LYS A 51 -9.62 -14.25 26.73
C LYS A 51 -8.29 -14.35 27.51
N LYS A 52 -8.20 -15.26 28.49
CA LYS A 52 -6.96 -15.49 29.25
C LYS A 52 -5.80 -15.97 28.37
N GLU A 53 -6.08 -16.85 27.41
CA GLU A 53 -5.07 -17.31 26.44
C GLU A 53 -4.58 -16.15 25.57
N ILE A 54 -5.48 -15.29 25.09
CA ILE A 54 -5.11 -14.09 24.33
C ILE A 54 -4.24 -13.16 25.17
N GLU A 55 -4.61 -12.89 26.42
CA GLU A 55 -3.84 -12.04 27.34
C GLU A 55 -2.45 -12.62 27.63
N SER A 56 -2.34 -13.94 27.82
CA SER A 56 -1.06 -14.61 27.99
C SER A 56 -0.21 -14.55 26.72
N LEU A 57 -0.81 -14.70 25.53
CA LEU A 57 -0.11 -14.60 24.25
C LEU A 57 0.42 -13.18 24.04
N VAL A 58 -0.40 -12.17 24.31
CA VAL A 58 0.00 -10.75 24.20
C VAL A 58 1.06 -10.39 25.25
N ALA A 59 0.98 -10.91 26.49
CA ALA A 59 1.97 -10.67 27.54
C ALA A 59 3.31 -11.40 27.30
N SER A 60 3.27 -12.55 26.61
CA SER A 60 4.47 -13.34 26.28
C SER A 60 5.15 -12.93 24.97
N GLY A 61 4.46 -12.17 24.12
CA GLY A 61 4.97 -11.70 22.84
C GLY A 61 5.84 -10.45 22.99
N LEU A 62 7.08 -10.52 22.48
CA LEU A 62 7.78 -9.31 22.05
C LEU A 62 6.89 -8.57 21.03
N PRO A 63 6.78 -7.23 21.08
CA PRO A 63 6.06 -6.49 20.07
C PRO A 63 6.60 -6.91 18.71
N ILE A 64 5.74 -7.46 17.85
CA ILE A 64 6.07 -7.60 16.44
C ILE A 64 6.02 -6.18 15.92
N CYS A 65 7.14 -5.47 16.07
CA CYS A 65 7.43 -4.28 15.31
C CYS A 65 7.42 -4.78 13.86
N HIS A 66 6.32 -4.58 13.14
CA HIS A 66 6.43 -4.52 11.69
C HIS A 66 7.55 -3.52 11.43
N GLU A 67 8.61 -3.95 10.74
CA GLU A 67 9.68 -3.03 10.37
C GLU A 67 9.02 -1.79 9.76
N LYS A 68 9.25 -0.63 10.37
CA LYS A 68 8.65 0.61 9.91
C LYS A 68 9.07 0.80 8.47
N ILE A 69 8.10 0.76 7.55
CA ILE A 69 8.36 1.03 6.15
C ILE A 69 8.57 2.54 6.06
N GLN A 70 9.82 2.97 5.92
CA GLN A 70 10.16 4.38 5.85
C GLN A 70 10.61 4.77 4.45
N GLY A 71 10.11 5.90 3.96
CA GLY A 71 10.64 6.54 2.77
C GLY A 71 12.07 7.01 3.02
N VAL A 72 12.95 6.83 2.03
CA VAL A 72 14.38 7.10 2.17
C VAL A 72 14.66 8.60 2.25
N ILE A 73 13.88 9.41 1.52
CA ILE A 73 14.12 10.86 1.42
C ILE A 73 13.35 11.65 2.47
N ASP A 74 12.12 11.25 2.79
CA ASP A 74 11.22 11.99 3.68
C ASP A 74 11.19 11.42 5.11
N ALA A 75 11.74 10.22 5.34
CA ALA A 75 11.63 9.47 6.59
C ALA A 75 10.17 9.21 7.02
N TYR A 76 9.22 9.34 6.09
CA TYR A 76 7.81 9.15 6.39
C TYR A 76 7.49 7.67 6.45
N GLU A 77 6.60 7.31 7.38
CA GLU A 77 6.12 5.95 7.51
C GLU A 77 5.04 5.68 6.46
N ALA A 78 5.22 4.62 5.68
CA ALA A 78 4.23 4.06 4.78
C ALA A 78 3.46 2.95 5.50
N ASP A 79 2.18 2.81 5.17
CA ASP A 79 1.33 1.73 5.68
C ASP A 79 1.63 0.41 4.96
N ILE A 80 1.98 0.48 3.67
CA ILE A 80 2.28 -0.68 2.82
C ILE A 80 3.46 -0.43 1.87
N ILE A 81 4.11 -1.50 1.45
CA ILE A 81 4.93 -1.55 0.23
C ILE A 81 4.03 -2.05 -0.89
N LEU A 82 4.05 -1.36 -2.03
CA LEU A 82 3.40 -1.82 -3.24
C LEU A 82 4.43 -2.55 -4.11
N GLU A 83 4.20 -3.83 -4.30
CA GLU A 83 4.97 -4.77 -5.11
C GLU A 83 4.36 -4.90 -6.52
N PRO A 84 5.16 -5.31 -7.53
CA PRO A 84 4.61 -5.69 -8.82
C PRO A 84 3.56 -6.79 -8.71
N LEU A 85 2.61 -6.83 -9.65
CA LEU A 85 1.76 -8.01 -9.80
C LEU A 85 2.61 -9.24 -10.18
N GLN A 86 2.06 -10.43 -9.93
CA GLN A 86 2.78 -11.68 -10.19
C GLN A 86 3.26 -11.77 -11.65
N GLY A 87 4.57 -11.93 -11.83
CA GLY A 87 5.21 -12.05 -13.15
C GLY A 87 5.52 -10.72 -13.83
N GLU A 88 5.19 -9.58 -13.21
CA GLU A 88 5.48 -8.26 -13.75
C GLU A 88 6.80 -7.69 -13.24
N ILE A 89 7.41 -6.80 -14.03
CA ILE A 89 8.74 -6.24 -13.74
C ILE A 89 8.71 -5.04 -12.79
N SER A 90 7.54 -4.43 -12.62
CA SER A 90 7.31 -3.26 -11.78
C SER A 90 5.82 -3.14 -11.46
N CYS A 91 5.49 -2.31 -10.47
CA CYS A 91 4.11 -1.86 -10.29
C CYS A 91 3.61 -1.18 -11.57
N ARG A 92 2.31 -1.28 -11.83
CA ARG A 92 1.73 -0.56 -12.95
C ARG A 92 1.43 0.87 -12.54
N GLU A 93 1.84 1.82 -13.36
CA GLU A 93 1.45 3.22 -13.25
C GLU A 93 0.41 3.54 -14.31
N VAL A 94 -0.73 4.12 -13.91
CA VAL A 94 -1.74 4.63 -14.84
C VAL A 94 -1.53 6.13 -14.97
N LEU A 95 -1.22 6.56 -16.19
CA LEU A 95 -0.87 7.92 -16.52
C LEU A 95 -1.99 8.58 -17.33
N MET A 96 -2.21 9.86 -17.09
CA MET A 96 -2.93 10.74 -18.02
C MET A 96 -1.95 11.77 -18.57
N PRO A 97 -1.48 11.62 -19.83
CA PRO A 97 -0.67 12.62 -20.50
C PRO A 97 -1.39 13.98 -20.55
N MET A 98 -0.66 15.07 -20.30
CA MET A 98 -1.22 16.43 -20.41
C MET A 98 -1.22 16.96 -21.85
N ALA A 99 -0.81 16.13 -22.82
CA ALA A 99 -0.85 16.40 -24.24
C ALA A 99 -1.50 15.20 -24.96
N LEU A 100 -2.15 15.47 -26.09
CA LEU A 100 -2.63 14.39 -26.95
C LEU A 100 -1.43 13.71 -27.61
N VAL A 101 -1.24 12.44 -27.24
CA VAL A 101 -0.18 11.58 -27.77
C VAL A 101 -0.80 10.32 -28.35
N HIS A 102 -0.32 9.91 -29.53
CA HIS A 102 -0.70 8.64 -30.12
C HIS A 102 0.37 7.62 -29.77
N LEU A 103 0.01 6.65 -28.94
CA LEU A 103 0.92 5.62 -28.42
C LEU A 103 0.44 4.23 -28.83
N GLN A 104 1.36 3.27 -28.79
CA GLN A 104 1.08 1.86 -29.04
C GLN A 104 1.46 0.99 -27.85
N ILE A 105 0.74 -0.12 -27.64
CA ILE A 105 1.12 -1.13 -26.65
C ILE A 105 2.50 -1.69 -27.03
N GLY A 106 3.38 -1.79 -26.04
CA GLY A 106 4.76 -2.24 -26.19
C GLY A 106 5.77 -1.12 -26.43
N GLU A 107 5.31 0.09 -26.77
CA GLU A 107 6.15 1.26 -26.96
C GLU A 107 6.81 1.69 -25.65
N VAL A 108 8.04 2.19 -25.74
CA VAL A 108 8.73 2.79 -24.59
C VAL A 108 8.53 4.29 -24.63
N ILE A 109 8.04 4.85 -23.52
CA ILE A 109 7.81 6.28 -23.38
C ILE A 109 8.72 6.89 -22.33
N GLU A 110 9.13 8.12 -22.58
CA GLU A 110 9.76 9.02 -21.62
C GLU A 110 8.72 10.02 -21.14
N TYR A 111 8.51 10.11 -19.82
CA TYR A 111 7.55 11.02 -19.23
C TYR A 111 8.04 11.54 -17.89
N ARG A 112 7.46 12.65 -17.44
CA ARG A 112 7.75 13.24 -16.13
C ARG A 112 6.45 13.36 -15.34
N PRO A 113 6.27 12.57 -14.27
CA PRO A 113 5.10 12.70 -13.40
C PRO A 113 4.99 14.12 -12.85
N LEU A 114 3.79 14.68 -12.83
CA LEU A 114 3.53 15.98 -12.22
C LEU A 114 3.85 15.91 -10.72
N GLY A 115 4.86 16.68 -10.28
CA GLY A 115 5.31 16.67 -8.88
C GLY A 115 6.50 15.74 -8.57
N CYS A 116 6.93 14.90 -9.52
CA CYS A 116 8.19 14.15 -9.42
C CYS A 116 9.31 14.87 -10.18
N PRO A 117 10.49 15.09 -9.58
CA PRO A 117 11.63 15.70 -10.27
C PRO A 117 12.38 14.72 -11.18
N ILE A 118 12.05 13.42 -11.12
CA ILE A 118 12.73 12.36 -11.85
C ILE A 118 11.99 12.09 -13.17
N VAL A 119 12.75 11.93 -14.26
CA VAL A 119 12.21 11.46 -15.54
C VAL A 119 12.03 9.94 -15.48
N HIS A 120 10.83 9.49 -15.84
CA HIS A 120 10.44 8.09 -15.84
C HIS A 120 10.51 7.54 -17.27
N TYR A 121 10.88 6.26 -17.36
CA TYR A 121 10.79 5.49 -18.58
C TYR A 121 9.87 4.31 -18.32
N GLY A 122 8.83 4.19 -19.14
CA GLY A 122 7.80 3.16 -18.99
C GLY A 122 7.54 2.45 -20.31
N LYS A 123 7.30 1.14 -20.27
CA LYS A 123 6.78 0.38 -21.40
C LYS A 123 5.26 0.38 -21.33
N VAL A 124 4.59 0.82 -22.39
CA VAL A 124 3.12 0.82 -22.47
C VAL A 124 2.60 -0.61 -22.49
N ILE A 125 1.67 -0.93 -21.60
CA ILE A 125 1.05 -2.25 -21.51
C ILE A 125 -0.46 -2.23 -21.74
N LYS A 126 -1.11 -1.07 -21.54
CA LYS A 126 -2.54 -0.89 -21.78
C LYS A 126 -2.80 0.56 -22.21
N LEU A 127 -3.74 0.73 -23.12
CA LEU A 127 -4.31 2.01 -23.51
C LEU A 127 -5.82 1.95 -23.26
N ASP A 128 -6.34 2.93 -22.55
CA ASP A 128 -7.76 3.02 -22.18
C ASP A 128 -8.21 4.48 -22.31
N HIS A 129 -8.76 4.83 -23.47
CA HIS A 129 -9.00 6.23 -23.86
C HIS A 129 -7.75 7.11 -23.71
N LEU A 130 -7.76 8.08 -22.78
CA LEU A 130 -6.63 8.98 -22.51
C LEU A 130 -5.67 8.41 -21.45
N LEU A 131 -5.99 7.26 -20.85
CA LEU A 131 -5.17 6.63 -19.84
C LEU A 131 -4.17 5.67 -20.48
N VAL A 132 -2.94 5.75 -20.00
CA VAL A 132 -1.80 4.95 -20.46
C VAL A 132 -1.27 4.20 -19.26
N THR A 133 -1.40 2.88 -19.25
CA THR A 133 -0.80 2.04 -18.21
C THR A 133 0.58 1.60 -18.65
N VAL A 134 1.57 1.77 -17.78
CA VAL A 134 2.96 1.43 -18.06
C VAL A 134 3.57 0.54 -16.97
N HIS A 135 4.54 -0.28 -17.38
CA HIS A 135 5.56 -0.83 -16.49
C HIS A 135 6.77 0.08 -16.49
N LEU A 136 7.21 0.54 -15.32
CA LEU A 136 8.50 1.21 -15.18
C LEU A 136 9.65 0.28 -15.57
N ILE A 137 10.56 0.78 -16.39
CA ILE A 137 11.77 0.07 -16.84
C ILE A 137 13.08 0.72 -16.32
N GLY A 138 12.97 1.81 -15.57
CA GLY A 138 14.06 2.54 -14.93
C GLY A 138 14.95 3.35 -15.91
N PRO A 139 15.80 4.27 -15.39
CA PRO A 139 16.64 5.15 -16.21
C PRO A 139 17.86 4.45 -16.83
N CYS A 140 18.25 3.28 -16.31
CA CYS A 140 19.48 2.59 -16.67
C CYS A 140 19.54 2.13 -18.14
N ARG A 141 18.40 2.06 -18.83
CA ARG A 141 18.32 1.67 -20.24
C ARG A 141 18.80 2.75 -21.22
N ARG A 142 19.05 3.98 -20.75
CA ARG A 142 19.61 5.06 -21.57
C ARG A 142 21.08 4.84 -21.96
N LYS A 143 21.83 3.99 -21.23
CA LYS A 143 23.24 3.68 -21.52
C LYS A 143 23.43 2.69 -22.67
N GLN A 144 22.40 1.92 -23.03
CA GLN A 144 22.39 1.12 -24.25
C GLN A 144 21.77 1.97 -25.35
N ASN A 145 22.58 2.40 -26.32
CA ASN A 145 22.24 3.28 -27.46
C ASN A 145 21.11 2.75 -28.40
N GLU A 146 20.29 1.80 -27.99
CA GLU A 146 19.39 1.04 -28.87
C GLU A 146 17.90 1.21 -28.57
N ILE A 147 17.51 1.73 -27.39
CA ILE A 147 16.09 1.83 -27.05
C ILE A 147 15.55 3.17 -27.54
N LYS A 148 14.83 3.13 -28.67
CA LYS A 148 13.98 4.23 -29.11
C LYS A 148 12.86 4.45 -28.11
N PHE A 149 12.62 5.71 -27.76
CA PHE A 149 11.54 6.11 -26.89
C PHE A 149 10.79 7.31 -27.47
N THR A 150 9.52 7.43 -27.09
CA THR A 150 8.67 8.57 -27.43
C THR A 150 8.55 9.48 -26.21
N SER A 151 8.88 10.77 -26.38
CA SER A 151 8.74 11.74 -25.29
C SER A 151 7.29 12.21 -25.21
N VAL A 152 6.66 11.95 -24.06
CA VAL A 152 5.25 12.25 -23.78
C VAL A 152 5.11 13.55 -22.96
N GLY A 153 6.20 13.98 -22.31
CA GLY A 153 6.22 15.19 -21.50
C GLY A 153 5.62 14.99 -20.10
N CYS A 154 4.79 15.94 -19.66
CA CYS A 154 4.18 15.90 -18.33
C CYS A 154 2.97 14.96 -18.28
N CYS A 155 2.92 14.08 -17.30
CA CYS A 155 1.77 13.22 -17.05
C CYS A 155 1.27 13.40 -15.61
N MET A 156 -0.05 13.34 -15.43
CA MET A 156 -0.62 13.09 -14.11
C MET A 156 -0.61 11.58 -13.84
N VAL A 157 -0.18 11.17 -12.65
CA VAL A 157 -0.29 9.78 -12.22
C VAL A 157 -1.65 9.62 -11.57
N ILE A 158 -2.50 8.81 -12.20
CA ILE A 158 -3.90 8.65 -11.81
C ILE A 158 -4.07 7.47 -10.85
N ALA A 159 -3.32 6.40 -11.09
CA ALA A 159 -3.41 5.20 -10.28
C ALA A 159 -2.10 4.42 -10.22
N PHE A 160 -1.99 3.60 -9.17
CA PHE A 160 -1.02 2.52 -9.06
C PHE A 160 -1.75 1.19 -8.87
N GLU A 161 -1.24 0.15 -9.52
CA GLU A 161 -1.75 -1.22 -9.36
C GLU A 161 -0.59 -2.17 -9.06
N GLY A 162 -0.81 -3.08 -8.11
CA GLY A 162 0.22 -4.00 -7.62
C GLY A 162 -0.30 -4.96 -6.56
N GLN A 163 0.62 -5.69 -5.94
CA GLN A 163 0.38 -6.47 -4.73
C GLN A 163 0.85 -5.69 -3.51
N PHE A 164 0.18 -5.78 -2.37
CA PHE A 164 0.64 -5.08 -1.17
C PHE A 164 1.27 -6.00 -0.14
N GLN A 165 2.22 -5.46 0.62
CA GLN A 165 2.75 -6.03 1.85
C GLN A 165 2.75 -4.96 2.94
N GLY A 166 2.44 -5.33 4.18
CA GLY A 166 2.42 -4.40 5.31
C GLY A 166 1.12 -4.49 6.09
N LYS A 167 0.61 -3.34 6.54
CA LYS A 167 -0.64 -3.25 7.30
C LYS A 167 -1.82 -3.77 6.47
N SER A 168 -2.84 -4.32 7.15
CA SER A 168 -4.14 -4.64 6.53
C SER A 168 -4.83 -3.35 6.04
N ILE A 169 -5.40 -3.38 4.84
CA ILE A 169 -6.02 -2.24 4.15
C ILE A 169 -7.42 -2.59 3.67
N LYS A 170 -8.27 -1.58 3.44
CA LYS A 170 -9.64 -1.75 2.95
C LYS A 170 -9.97 -0.82 1.80
N VAL A 171 -10.91 -1.22 0.96
CA VAL A 171 -11.50 -0.34 -0.06
C VAL A 171 -12.09 0.91 0.63
N GLY A 172 -11.78 2.08 0.07
CA GLY A 172 -12.14 3.39 0.61
C GLY A 172 -11.14 3.99 1.62
N GLU A 173 -10.15 3.22 2.08
CA GLU A 173 -9.10 3.74 2.97
C GLU A 173 -8.10 4.60 2.19
N THR A 174 -7.71 5.74 2.77
CA THR A 174 -6.53 6.47 2.30
C THR A 174 -5.30 5.77 2.83
N VAL A 175 -4.46 5.27 1.93
CA VAL A 175 -3.25 4.53 2.25
C VAL A 175 -2.03 5.35 1.91
N ARG A 176 -0.99 5.26 2.75
CA ARG A 176 0.37 5.69 2.41
C ARG A 176 1.15 4.49 1.95
N PHE A 177 1.78 4.58 0.79
CA PHE A 177 2.46 3.43 0.20
C PHE A 177 3.81 3.83 -0.39
N LEU A 178 4.73 2.88 -0.37
CA LEU A 178 6.01 2.97 -1.05
C LEU A 178 5.99 2.01 -2.24
N PRO A 179 5.93 2.49 -3.50
CA PRO A 179 6.05 1.60 -4.64
C PRO A 179 7.47 1.06 -4.74
N LYS A 180 7.58 -0.26 -4.90
CA LYS A 180 8.85 -0.89 -5.18
C LYS A 180 9.34 -0.42 -6.54
N HIS A 181 10.63 -0.09 -6.59
CA HIS A 181 11.29 0.55 -7.74
C HIS A 181 10.89 2.00 -8.02
N CYS A 182 10.19 2.68 -7.10
CA CYS A 182 10.02 4.12 -7.17
C CYS A 182 11.39 4.82 -7.03
N MET A 183 11.82 5.52 -8.08
CA MET A 183 13.11 6.21 -8.12
C MET A 183 13.16 7.42 -7.19
N MET A 184 11.99 7.99 -6.84
CA MET A 184 11.89 9.10 -5.91
C MET A 184 12.07 8.66 -4.45
N GLN A 185 11.89 7.36 -4.14
CA GLN A 185 12.02 6.79 -2.79
C GLN A 185 11.30 7.59 -1.69
N LYS A 186 10.18 8.21 -2.06
CA LYS A 186 9.27 8.94 -1.16
C LYS A 186 7.97 8.18 -1.02
N VAL A 187 7.33 8.39 0.12
CA VAL A 187 6.00 7.85 0.37
C VAL A 187 4.98 8.59 -0.47
N HIS A 188 4.11 7.83 -1.15
CA HIS A 188 2.95 8.34 -1.86
C HIS A 188 1.69 8.08 -1.03
N SER A 189 0.60 8.75 -1.36
CA SER A 189 -0.71 8.43 -0.81
C SER A 189 -1.78 8.36 -1.88
N GLY A 190 -2.86 7.63 -1.58
CA GLY A 190 -4.02 7.53 -2.45
C GLY A 190 -5.14 6.77 -1.76
N VAL A 191 -6.23 6.55 -2.47
CA VAL A 191 -7.41 5.83 -1.98
C VAL A 191 -7.46 4.44 -2.60
N ILE A 192 -7.66 3.42 -1.77
CA ILE A 192 -7.90 2.05 -2.24
C ILE A 192 -9.27 2.00 -2.94
N VAL A 193 -9.31 1.73 -4.24
CA VAL A 193 -10.58 1.61 -4.98
C VAL A 193 -10.92 0.16 -5.33
N ASN A 194 -9.94 -0.74 -5.32
CA ASN A 194 -10.15 -2.17 -5.51
C ASN A 194 -9.15 -3.00 -4.70
N LEU A 195 -9.60 -4.14 -4.18
CA LEU A 195 -8.81 -5.08 -3.39
C LEU A 195 -9.33 -6.52 -3.63
N GLN A 196 -8.49 -7.39 -4.22
CA GLN A 196 -8.80 -8.80 -4.49
C GLN A 196 -7.55 -9.66 -4.32
N ASP A 197 -7.59 -10.68 -3.44
CA ASP A 197 -6.50 -11.67 -3.27
C ASP A 197 -5.08 -11.05 -3.16
N ASN A 198 -4.98 -9.92 -2.46
CA ASN A 198 -3.80 -9.05 -2.28
C ASN A 198 -3.42 -8.13 -3.45
N ASN A 199 -4.09 -8.22 -4.60
CA ASN A 199 -3.98 -7.22 -5.65
C ASN A 199 -4.77 -5.97 -5.24
N VAL A 200 -4.16 -4.81 -5.42
CA VAL A 200 -4.72 -3.53 -5.01
C VAL A 200 -4.64 -2.52 -6.15
N LEU A 201 -5.71 -1.74 -6.33
CA LEU A 201 -5.73 -0.55 -7.17
C LEU A 201 -5.89 0.67 -6.27
N ILE A 202 -4.96 1.61 -6.40
CA ILE A 202 -4.90 2.86 -5.63
C ILE A 202 -5.09 4.02 -6.60
N GLU A 203 -6.08 4.88 -6.37
CA GLU A 203 -6.37 6.07 -7.18
C GLU A 203 -6.26 7.35 -6.36
N GLY A 204 -6.40 8.52 -7.00
CA GLY A 204 -6.35 9.81 -6.31
C GLY A 204 -4.95 10.07 -5.73
N ILE A 205 -3.94 9.81 -6.55
CA ILE A 205 -2.55 9.76 -6.13
C ILE A 205 -2.01 11.14 -5.77
N ASP A 206 -1.41 11.23 -4.59
CA ASP A 206 -0.44 12.27 -4.25
C ASP A 206 0.96 11.65 -4.20
N LEU A 207 1.87 12.16 -5.04
CA LEU A 207 3.25 11.71 -5.11
C LEU A 207 4.10 12.16 -3.91
N LYS A 208 3.53 13.00 -3.05
CA LYS A 208 4.12 13.43 -1.79
C LYS A 208 3.06 13.45 -0.71
N VAL A 209 3.42 12.97 0.47
CA VAL A 209 2.60 13.25 1.66
C VAL A 209 3.01 14.64 2.16
N TRP A 210 2.06 15.52 2.42
CA TRP A 210 2.35 16.92 2.78
C TRP A 210 2.46 17.18 4.28
N GLN A 211 1.92 16.28 5.11
CA GLN A 211 2.08 16.31 6.56
C GLN A 211 2.25 14.89 7.09
N PRO A 212 3.28 14.62 7.92
CA PRO A 212 3.34 13.37 8.66
C PRO A 212 2.15 13.33 9.64
N PRO A 213 1.48 12.18 9.84
CA PRO A 213 0.43 12.10 10.84
C PRO A 213 1.00 12.48 12.20
N VAL A 214 0.25 13.29 12.94
CA VAL A 214 0.54 13.56 14.35
C VAL A 214 0.45 12.23 15.06
N VAL A 215 1.59 11.65 15.41
CA VAL A 215 1.63 10.51 16.31
C VAL A 215 1.15 11.08 17.65
N CYS A 216 -0.11 10.83 18.00
CA CYS A 216 -0.54 10.97 19.38
C CYS A 216 0.29 9.96 20.18
N CYS A 217 1.45 10.38 20.65
CA CYS A 217 2.09 9.72 21.78
C CYS A 217 1.10 9.83 22.93
N SER A 218 0.41 8.73 23.22
CA SER A 218 -0.35 8.58 24.44
C SER A 218 0.60 8.86 25.60
N ILE A 219 0.39 9.98 26.30
CA ILE A 219 1.01 10.32 27.58
C ILE A 219 0.41 9.39 28.64
#